data_AF-A0A851W2Y5-F1
#
_entry.id   AF-A0A851W2Y5-F1
#
_cell.length_a   1.000
_cell.length_b   1.000
_cell.length_c   1.000
_cell.angle_alpha   90.00
_cell.angle_beta   90.00
_cell.angle_gamma   90.00
#
_symmetry.space_group_name_H-M   'P 1'
#
loop_
_entity.id
_entity.type
_entity.pdbx_description
1 polymer ?
#
loop_
_entity_poly.entity_id
_entity_poly.type
_entity_poly.pdbx_seq_one_letter_code
_entity_poly.pdbx_strand_id
1 'polypeptide(L)' 'GSQVDFGCVAEGRPPPLLTWFRGPQVLREEPGAASLPLHLAQVSPQDSGTYTCVAENRHGRHNRSLELQVA' A
#
# COMPACT_ATOMS: atom_id res chain seq x y z
N GLY A 1 -0.72 -19.82 8.07
CA GLY A 1 -0.25 -18.98 6.96
C GLY A 1 1.06 -18.30 7.34
N SER A 2 1.80 -17.82 6.36
CA SER A 2 3.00 -16.98 6.56
C SER A 2 2.61 -15.53 6.87
N GLN A 3 3.58 -14.71 7.26
CA GLN A 3 3.41 -13.26 7.37
C GLN A 3 4.13 -12.57 6.20
N VAL A 4 3.52 -11.52 5.67
CA VAL A 4 4.11 -10.66 4.62
C VAL A 4 3.94 -9.20 5.02
N ASP A 5 5.01 -8.43 4.87
CA ASP A 5 5.03 -7.00 5.13
C ASP A 5 5.36 -6.24 3.84
N PHE A 6 4.51 -5.27 3.47
CA PHE A 6 4.77 -4.36 2.37
C PHE A 6 5.18 -2.99 2.88
N GLY A 7 6.26 -2.44 2.32
CA GLY A 7 6.68 -1.07 2.57
C GLY A 7 6.08 -0.11 1.54
N CYS A 8 5.61 1.05 1.99
CA CYS A 8 5.36 2.19 1.13
C CYS A 8 5.94 3.44 1.78
N VAL A 9 6.90 4.06 1.11
CA VAL A 9 7.54 5.30 1.56
C VAL A 9 7.39 6.30 0.43
N ALA A 10 6.92 7.51 0.75
CA ALA A 10 6.87 8.60 -0.20
C ALA A 10 7.20 9.92 0.48
N GLU A 11 7.85 10.79 -0.27
CA GLU A 11 8.21 12.12 0.17
C GLU A 11 7.45 13.15 -0.68
N GLY A 12 7.06 14.26 -0.06
CA GLY A 12 6.34 15.32 -0.74
C GLY A 12 6.17 16.55 0.15
N ARG A 13 6.06 17.71 -0.49
CA ARG A 13 5.70 18.97 0.18
C ARG A 13 4.55 19.63 -0.57
N PRO A 14 3.34 19.75 0.04
CA PRO A 14 2.96 19.24 1.36
C PRO A 14 3.09 17.71 1.47
N PRO A 15 3.24 17.17 2.71
CA PRO A 15 3.24 15.73 2.96
C PRO A 15 2.04 15.05 2.27
N PRO A 16 2.25 13.92 1.57
CA PRO A 16 1.19 13.27 0.83
C PRO A 16 0.24 12.49 1.74
N LEU A 17 -0.96 12.23 1.24
CA LEU A 17 -1.82 11.14 1.66
C LEU A 17 -1.27 9.83 1.10
N LEU A 18 -1.04 8.84 1.97
CA LEU A 18 -0.67 7.49 1.56
C LEU A 18 -1.87 6.56 1.67
N THR A 19 -2.12 5.76 0.63
CA THR A 19 -3.24 4.81 0.60
C THR A 19 -2.80 3.49 -0.02
N TRP A 20 -3.07 2.38 0.68
CA TRP A 20 -2.93 1.02 0.15
C TRP A 20 -4.24 0.53 -0.44
N PHE A 21 -4.14 -0.10 -1.61
CA PHE A 21 -5.22 -0.72 -2.33
C PHE A 21 -4.94 -2.18 -2.62
N ARG A 22 -5.99 -3.00 -2.67
CA ARG A 22 -6.01 -4.31 -3.33
C ARG A 22 -7.13 -4.31 -4.36
N GLY A 23 -6.75 -4.21 -5.64
CA GLY A 23 -7.72 -3.88 -6.70
C GLY A 23 -8.45 -2.55 -6.39
N PRO A 24 -9.79 -2.51 -6.38
CA PRO A 24 -10.56 -1.30 -6.05
C PRO A 24 -10.71 -1.02 -4.55
N GLN A 25 -10.33 -1.96 -3.68
CA GLN A 25 -10.57 -1.86 -2.24
C GLN A 25 -9.44 -1.10 -1.54
N VAL A 26 -9.78 -0.09 -0.73
CA VAL A 26 -8.86 0.55 0.21
C VAL A 26 -8.61 -0.37 1.40
N LEU A 27 -7.34 -0.66 1.68
CA LEU A 27 -6.93 -1.47 2.83
C LEU A 27 -6.49 -0.59 4.01
N ARG A 28 -5.78 0.51 3.71
CA ARG A 28 -5.23 1.42 4.72
C ARG A 28 -5.02 2.79 4.09
N GLU A 29 -5.20 3.84 4.88
CA GLU A 29 -4.99 5.22 4.46
C GLU A 29 -4.42 6.03 5.63
N GLU A 30 -3.47 6.93 5.35
CA GLU A 30 -2.86 7.81 6.36
C GLU A 30 -2.45 9.16 5.76
N PRO A 31 -3.05 10.28 6.19
CA PRO A 31 -2.70 11.62 5.71
C PRO A 31 -1.40 12.13 6.31
N GLY A 32 -0.54 12.73 5.48
CA GLY A 32 0.67 13.40 5.92
C GLY A 32 1.77 12.48 6.44
N ALA A 33 1.67 11.17 6.18
CA ALA A 33 2.68 10.20 6.52
C ALA A 33 3.78 10.14 5.45
N ALA A 34 5.03 9.98 5.90
CA ALA A 34 6.16 9.67 5.01
C ALA A 34 6.25 8.17 4.68
N SER A 35 5.61 7.32 5.49
CA SER A 35 5.62 5.86 5.32
C SER A 35 4.30 5.26 5.81
N LEU A 36 3.82 4.24 5.10
CA LEU A 36 2.63 3.49 5.42
C LEU A 36 2.90 2.00 5.20
N PRO A 37 3.39 1.25 6.21
CA PRO A 37 3.55 -0.19 6.07
C PRO A 37 2.19 -0.92 6.09
N LEU A 38 2.11 -2.02 5.34
CA LEU A 38 0.96 -2.93 5.32
C LEU A 38 1.40 -4.32 5.77
N HIS A 39 0.78 -4.81 6.85
CA HIS A 39 1.09 -6.09 7.46
C HIS A 39 -0.05 -7.08 7.17
N LEU A 40 0.27 -8.20 6.51
CA LEU A 40 -0.66 -9.29 6.29
C LEU A 40 -0.24 -10.49 7.14
N ALA A 41 -1.06 -10.85 8.12
CA ALA A 41 -0.86 -12.01 8.97
C ALA A 41 -1.63 -13.22 8.43
N GLN A 42 -1.09 -14.43 8.64
CA GLN A 42 -1.75 -15.68 8.27
C GLN A 42 -2.15 -15.75 6.78
N VAL A 43 -1.27 -15.27 5.90
CA VAL A 43 -1.47 -15.21 4.46
C VAL A 43 -1.84 -16.59 3.89
N SER A 44 -2.82 -16.58 2.99
CA SER A 44 -3.41 -17.73 2.30
C SER A 44 -3.46 -17.51 0.78
N PRO A 45 -3.75 -18.53 -0.05
CA PRO A 45 -3.90 -18.36 -1.50
C PRO A 45 -4.92 -17.28 -1.90
N GLN A 46 -5.93 -17.03 -1.06
CA GLN A 46 -6.96 -16.00 -1.28
C GLN A 46 -6.44 -14.57 -1.10
N ASP A 47 -5.25 -14.38 -0.54
CA ASP A 47 -4.59 -13.09 -0.40
C ASP A 47 -3.75 -12.73 -1.63
N SER A 48 -3.56 -13.67 -2.56
CA SER A 48 -2.85 -13.40 -3.81
C SER A 48 -3.51 -12.27 -4.61
N GLY A 49 -2.69 -11.50 -5.32
CA GLY A 49 -3.12 -10.42 -6.19
C GLY A 49 -2.28 -9.17 -6.08
N THR A 50 -2.74 -8.11 -6.73
CA THR A 50 -2.01 -6.85 -6.84
C THR A 50 -2.33 -5.89 -5.69
N TYR A 51 -1.29 -5.48 -4.98
CA TYR A 51 -1.32 -4.46 -3.93
C TYR A 51 -0.70 -3.17 -4.45
N THR A 52 -1.40 -2.05 -4.32
CA THR A 52 -0.94 -0.75 -4.85
C THR A 52 -0.88 0.27 -3.73
N CYS A 53 0.28 0.90 -3.53
CA CYS A 53 0.37 2.10 -2.71
C CYS A 53 0.25 3.34 -3.60
N VAL A 54 -0.55 4.29 -3.16
CA VAL A 54 -0.75 5.59 -3.80
C VAL A 54 -0.29 6.68 -2.83
N ALA A 55 0.50 7.62 -3.33
CA ALA A 55 0.87 8.85 -2.64
C ALA A 55 0.28 10.04 -3.39
N GLU A 56 -0.52 10.86 -2.72
CA GLU A 56 -1.22 11.99 -3.33
C GLU A 56 -1.07 13.28 -2.51
N ASN A 57 -0.72 14.38 -3.15
CA ASN A 57 -0.82 15.71 -2.57
C ASN A 57 -1.39 16.69 -3.59
N ARG A 58 -1.55 17.96 -3.19
CA ARG A 58 -2.10 19.01 -4.06
C ARG A 58 -1.32 19.27 -5.35
N HIS A 59 -0.10 18.73 -5.48
CA HIS A 59 0.75 18.91 -6.64
C HIS A 59 0.75 17.69 -7.57
N GLY A 60 0.27 16.54 -7.11
CA GLY A 60 0.20 15.36 -7.95
C GLY A 60 -0.03 14.06 -7.19
N ARG A 61 -0.09 12.98 -7.97
CA ARG A 61 -0.35 11.62 -7.49
C ARG A 61 0.65 10.65 -8.13
N HIS A 62 1.28 9.84 -7.31
CA HIS A 62 2.18 8.77 -7.73
C HIS A 62 1.72 7.44 -7.11
N ASN A 63 2.00 6.32 -7.78
CA ASN A 63 1.63 5.01 -7.27
C ASN A 63 2.67 3.94 -7.62
N ARG A 64 2.70 2.89 -6.81
CA ARG A 64 3.51 1.69 -7.03
C ARG A 64 2.72 0.43 -6.69
N SER A 65 2.75 -0.54 -7.60
CA SER A 65 2.06 -1.82 -7.47
C SER A 65 3.06 -2.97 -7.29
N LEU A 66 2.65 -3.97 -6.51
CA LEU A 66 3.37 -5.20 -6.19
C LEU A 66 2.40 -6.38 -6.35
N GLU A 67 2.89 -7.51 -6.85
CA GLU A 67 2.09 -8.73 -6.97
C GLU A 67 2.46 -9.71 -5.85
N LEU A 68 1.46 -10.16 -5.10
CA LEU A 68 1.60 -11.23 -4.11
C LEU A 68 1.11 -12.54 -4.72
N GLN A 69 1.97 -13.57 -4.71
CA GLN A 69 1.61 -14.92 -5.11
C GLN A 69 1.83 -15.88 -3.95
N VAL A 70 0.78 -16.61 -3.58
CA VAL A 70 0.79 -17.57 -2.46
C VAL A 70 0.28 -18.90 -3.01
N ALA A 71 1.12 -19.92 -2.95
CA ALA A 71 0.84 -21.28 -3.42
C ALA A 71 0.41 -22.20 -2.28
#